data_AF-A0A1I3ZMK7-F1
#
_entry.id   AF-A0A1I3ZMK7-F1
#
_cell.length_a   1.000
_cell.length_b   1.000
_cell.length_c   1.000
_cell.angle_alpha   90.00
_cell.angle_beta   90.00
_cell.angle_gamma   90.00
#
_symmetry.space_group_name_H-M   'P 1'
#
loop_
_entity.id
_entity.type
_entity.pdbx_description
1 polymer ?
#
loop_
_entity_poly.entity_id
_entity_poly.type
_entity_poly.pdbx_seq_one_letter_code
_entity_poly.pdbx_strand_id
1 'polypeptide(L)'
;MSNSTAQALSAPQLAIVDFHGHALTVITSPSGQRLVAMRPICEAIGISWQSQYNRIQRNQVLKEGVVVMNTPSAGGEQETTCLPLDYLNG
;
A
#
# COMPACT_ATOMS: atom_id res chain seq x y z
N MET A 1 -6.22 -38.08 -0.04
CA MET A 1 -4.89 -37.95 0.56
C MET A 1 -4.10 -37.01 -0.36
N SER A 2 -4.40 -35.71 -0.35
CA SER A 2 -3.85 -34.68 0.54
C SER A 2 -2.40 -34.33 0.20
N ASN A 3 -2.19 -33.53 -0.86
CA ASN A 3 -0.98 -32.69 -0.94
C ASN A 3 -1.40 -31.24 -0.85
N SER A 4 -1.44 -30.75 0.39
CA SER A 4 -1.49 -29.33 0.74
C SER A 4 -0.29 -28.62 0.12
N THR A 5 -0.54 -27.78 -0.87
CA THR A 5 0.43 -26.80 -1.34
C THR A 5 0.54 -25.74 -0.24
N ALA A 6 1.54 -25.89 0.64
CA ALA A 6 1.98 -24.78 1.47
C ALA A 6 2.58 -23.74 0.50
N GLN A 7 1.77 -22.74 0.11
CA GLN A 7 2.29 -21.54 -0.53
C GLN A 7 3.33 -20.95 0.44
N ALA A 8 4.59 -20.99 0.04
CA ALA A 8 5.64 -20.27 0.72
C ALA A 8 5.24 -18.79 0.76
N LEU A 9 5.15 -18.21 1.97
CA LEU A 9 4.95 -16.79 2.17
C LEU A 9 6.17 -16.06 1.59
N SER A 10 6.14 -15.74 0.29
CA SER A 10 7.20 -15.01 -0.41
C SER A 10 7.35 -13.61 0.21
N ALA A 11 8.57 -13.13 0.37
CA ALA A 11 8.84 -11.78 0.87
C ALA A 11 8.03 -10.72 0.08
N PRO A 12 7.62 -9.61 0.72
CA PRO A 12 6.85 -8.57 0.05
C PRO A 12 7.61 -8.06 -1.18
N GLN A 13 6.97 -8.13 -2.35
CA GLN A 13 7.60 -7.74 -3.62
C GLN A 13 7.22 -6.29 -3.95
N LEU A 14 8.23 -5.44 -4.14
CA LEU A 14 8.02 -4.10 -4.68
C LEU A 14 7.96 -4.14 -6.21
N ALA A 15 6.97 -3.46 -6.78
CA ALA A 15 6.82 -3.19 -8.20
C ALA A 15 6.43 -1.73 -8.42
N ILE A 16 6.70 -1.22 -9.62
CA ILE A 16 6.24 0.11 -10.06
C ILE A 16 5.16 -0.11 -11.10
N VAL A 17 3.99 0.52 -10.93
CA VAL A 17 2.89 0.51 -11.90
C VAL A 17 2.58 1.93 -12.34
N ASP A 18 2.22 2.12 -13.60
CA ASP A 18 1.70 3.40 -14.08
C ASP A 18 0.22 3.54 -13.70
N PHE A 19 -0.13 4.64 -13.04
CA PHE A 19 -1.49 4.98 -12.64
C PHE A 19 -1.76 6.45 -12.96
N HIS A 20 -2.65 6.71 -13.92
CA HIS A 20 -2.92 8.06 -14.46
C HIS A 20 -1.64 8.84 -14.84
N GLY A 21 -0.67 8.18 -15.46
CA GLY A 21 0.59 8.81 -15.87
C GLY A 21 1.60 9.05 -14.73
N HIS A 22 1.35 8.45 -13.55
CA HIS A 22 2.24 8.52 -12.40
C HIS A 22 2.74 7.12 -12.02
N ALA A 23 4.05 7.00 -11.83
CA ALA A 23 4.68 5.78 -11.35
C ALA A 23 4.37 5.57 -9.86
N LEU A 24 3.56 4.55 -9.54
CA LEU A 24 3.20 4.18 -8.17
C LEU A 24 3.96 2.96 -7.70
N THR A 25 4.49 3.05 -6.49
CA THR A 25 5.09 1.89 -5.80
C THR A 25 4.00 1.00 -5.22
N VAL A 26 3.92 -0.23 -5.74
CA VAL A 26 3.01 -1.28 -5.28
C VAL A 26 3.82 -2.34 -4.55
N ILE A 27 3.36 -2.68 -3.35
CA ILE A 27 3.88 -3.75 -2.52
C ILE A 27 2.89 -4.92 -2.64
N THR A 28 3.35 -6.03 -3.21
CA THR A 28 2.57 -7.27 -3.22
C THR A 28 2.90 -8.06 -1.97
N SER A 29 1.91 -8.23 -1.09
CA SER A 29 2.06 -9.03 0.13
C SER A 29 2.26 -10.52 -0.20
N PRO A 30 2.82 -11.31 0.73
CA PRO A 30 2.89 -12.77 0.59
C PRO A 30 1.53 -13.44 0.33
N SER A 31 0.42 -12.81 0.74
CA SER A 31 -0.96 -13.26 0.52
C SER A 31 -1.52 -12.88 -0.85
N GLY A 32 -0.72 -12.21 -1.71
CA GLY A 32 -1.12 -11.75 -3.04
C GLY A 32 -1.86 -10.42 -3.06
N GLN A 33 -2.00 -9.74 -1.92
CA GLN A 33 -2.66 -8.44 -1.84
C GLN A 33 -1.75 -7.34 -2.37
N ARG A 34 -2.25 -6.54 -3.31
CA ARG A 34 -1.53 -5.37 -3.84
C ARG A 34 -1.83 -4.16 -2.99
N LEU A 35 -0.83 -3.68 -2.28
CA LEU A 35 -0.89 -2.53 -1.39
C LEU A 35 -0.11 -1.38 -2.02
N VAL A 36 -0.61 -0.16 -1.89
CA VAL A 36 0.01 1.02 -2.45
C VAL A 36 0.31 2.00 -1.33
N ALA A 37 1.53 2.53 -1.31
CA ALA A 37 1.92 3.56 -0.36
C ALA A 37 1.21 4.87 -0.71
N MET A 38 0.37 5.38 0.19
CA MET A 38 -0.46 6.56 -0.11
C MET A 38 0.30 7.88 -0.03
N ARG A 39 1.34 7.95 0.81
CA ARG A 39 2.12 9.17 1.00
C ARG A 39 2.87 9.60 -0.28
N PRO A 40 3.65 8.72 -0.96
CA PRO A 40 4.28 9.06 -2.23
C PRO A 40 3.30 9.53 -3.31
N ILE A 41 2.09 8.94 -3.35
CA ILE A 41 1.03 9.38 -4.29
C ILE A 41 0.65 10.83 -4.00
N CYS A 42 0.36 11.13 -2.73
CA CYS A 42 -0.06 12.47 -2.33
C CYS A 42 1.00 13.52 -2.66
N GLU A 43 2.27 13.21 -2.41
CA GLU A 43 3.41 14.06 -2.75
C GLU A 43 3.56 14.23 -4.28
N ALA A 44 3.38 13.16 -5.06
CA ALA A 44 3.49 13.20 -6.52
C ALA A 44 2.40 14.06 -7.19
N ILE A 45 1.15 14.01 -6.70
CA ILE A 45 0.03 14.80 -7.25
C ILE A 45 -0.15 16.16 -6.56
N GLY A 46 0.77 16.55 -5.67
CA GLY A 46 0.80 17.87 -5.04
C GLY A 46 -0.30 18.11 -4.00
N ILE A 47 -0.83 17.06 -3.36
CA ILE A 47 -1.85 17.18 -2.31
C ILE A 47 -1.28 16.89 -0.92
N SER A 48 -1.83 17.54 0.10
CA SER A 48 -1.43 17.32 1.49
C SER A 48 -1.74 15.89 1.93
N TRP A 49 -0.69 15.14 2.28
CA TRP A 49 -0.77 13.80 2.89
C TRP A 49 -1.67 13.80 4.13
N GLN A 50 -1.47 14.74 5.06
CA GLN A 50 -2.24 14.82 6.30
C GLN A 50 -3.74 15.00 6.02
N SER A 51 -4.07 15.80 5.00
CA SER A 51 -5.47 16.02 4.60
C SER A 51 -6.10 14.75 4.02
N GLN A 52 -5.35 13.98 3.22
CA GLN A 52 -5.81 12.71 2.67
C GLN A 52 -5.90 11.61 3.72
N TYR A 53 -4.92 11.50 4.60
CA TYR A 53 -4.97 10.57 5.73
C TYR A 53 -6.21 10.81 6.59
N ASN A 54 -6.51 12.07 6.92
CA ASN A 54 -7.72 12.42 7.67
C ASN A 54 -9.01 12.05 6.92
N ARG A 55 -9.03 12.13 5.57
CA ARG A 55 -10.18 11.68 4.76
C ARG A 55 -10.35 10.17 4.80
N ILE A 56 -9.25 9.43 4.67
CA ILE A 56 -9.22 7.97 4.77
C ILE A 56 -9.75 7.53 6.15
N GLN A 57 -9.28 8.15 7.23
CA GLN A 57 -9.69 7.83 8.60
C GLN A 57 -11.18 8.14 8.89
N ARG A 58 -11.79 9.09 8.17
CA ARG A 58 -13.21 9.42 8.30
C ARG A 58 -14.12 8.47 7.50
N ASN A 59 -13.59 7.78 6.50
CA ASN A 59 -14.35 6.87 5.67
C ASN A 59 -14.32 5.46 6.27
N GLN A 60 -15.49 4.91 6.61
CA GLN A 60 -15.59 3.62 7.31
C GLN A 60 -14.98 2.45 6.50
N VAL A 61 -15.15 2.45 5.18
CA VAL A 61 -14.61 1.40 4.29
C VAL A 61 -13.09 1.54 4.11
N LEU A 62 -12.63 2.76 3.82
CA LEU A 62 -11.19 3.00 3.60
C LEU A 62 -10.39 2.82 4.88
N LYS A 63 -10.95 3.22 6.03
CA LYS A 63 -10.33 3.06 7.35
C LYS A 63 -10.04 1.59 7.68
N GLU A 64 -10.98 0.70 7.40
CA GLU A 64 -10.79 -0.75 7.60
C GLU A 64 -9.74 -1.34 6.65
N GLY A 65 -9.58 -0.75 5.47
CA GLY A 65 -8.56 -1.13 4.49
C GLY A 65 -7.16 -0.56 4.74
N VAL A 66 -6.96 0.32 5.72
CA VAL A 66 -5.63 0.89 6.01
C VAL A 66 -4.72 -0.17 6.62
N VAL A 67 -3.56 -0.34 6.01
CA VAL A 67 -2.46 -1.15 6.56
C VAL A 67 -1.28 -0.23 6.85
N VAL A 68 -0.79 -0.22 8.09
CA VAL A 68 0.46 0.45 8.43
C VAL A 68 1.59 -0.58 8.34
N MET A 69 2.54 -0.36 7.42
CA MET A 69 3.71 -1.23 7.25
C MET A 69 4.97 -0.54 7.75
N ASN A 70 5.71 -1.23 8.62
CA ASN A 70 7.05 -0.84 9.02
C ASN A 70 8.02 -1.16 7.87
N THR A 71 8.49 -0.13 7.19
CA THR A 71 9.44 -0.23 6.09
C THR A 71 10.83 0.13 6.62
N PRO A 72 11.83 -0.77 6.56
CA PRO A 72 13.20 -0.42 6.91
C PRO A 72 13.74 0.58 5.89
N SER A 73 14.22 1.73 6.38
CA SER A 73 14.85 2.79 5.58
C SER A 73 16.26 3.09 6.10
N ALA A 74 17.04 3.87 5.35
CA ALA A 74 18.38 4.31 5.79
C ALA A 74 18.38 5.08 7.14
N GLY A 75 17.22 5.62 7.56
CA GLY A 75 17.03 6.29 8.85
C GLY A 75 16.41 5.43 9.96
N GLY A 76 16.26 4.12 9.76
CA GLY A 76 15.57 3.20 10.68
C GLY A 76 14.19 2.75 10.16
N GLU A 77 13.41 2.10 11.02
CA GLU A 77 12.05 1.70 10.68
C GLU A 77 11.17 2.94 10.46
N GLN A 78 10.46 2.96 9.33
CA GLN A 78 9.52 4.01 8.97
C GLN A 78 8.14 3.40 8.80
N GLU A 79 7.16 3.94 9.50
CA GLU A 79 5.77 3.55 9.30
C GLU A 79 5.24 4.18 8.01
N THR A 80 4.72 3.33 7.12
CA THR A 80 4.07 3.76 5.87
C THR A 80 2.63 3.31 5.85
N THR A 81 1.72 4.26 5.63
CA THR A 81 0.31 3.95 5.42
C THR A 81 0.08 3.48 3.99
N CYS A 82 -0.45 2.27 3.87
CA CYS A 82 -0.79 1.63 2.61
C CYS A 82 -2.29 1.39 2.51
N LEU A 83 -2.80 1.47 1.29
CA LEU A 83 -4.16 1.05 0.94
C LEU A 83 -4.11 -0.01 -0.16
N PRO A 84 -5.04 -0.99 -0.15
CA PRO A 84 -5.25 -1.86 -1.28
C PRO A 84 -5.44 -1.07 -2.57
N LEU A 85 -4.77 -1.50 -3.64
CA LEU A 85 -4.85 -0.84 -4.96
C LEU A 85 -6.30 -0.70 -5.43
N ASP A 86 -7.14 -1.69 -5.11
CA ASP A 86 -8.56 -1.73 -5.51
C ASP A 86 -9.41 -0.63 -4.84
N TYR A 87 -8.90 0.05 -3.81
CA TYR A 87 -9.54 1.22 -3.19
C TYR A 87 -9.10 2.57 -3.76
N LEU A 88 -8.09 2.60 -4.64
CA LEU A 88 -7.80 3.81 -5.40
C LEU A 88 -8.86 3.96 -6.49
N ASN A 89 -9.56 5.09 -6.47
CA ASN A 89 -10.45 5.45 -7.58
C ASN A 89 -9.59 5.83 -8.79
N GLY A 90 -9.93 5.28 -9.95
CA GLY A 90 -9.43 5.71 -11.26
C GLY A 90 -10.57 6.12 -12.18
#